data_AF-A0AAJ1V9G1-F1
#
_entry.id   AF-A0AAJ1V9G1-F1
#
_cell.length_a   1.000
_cell.length_b   1.000
_cell.length_c   1.000
_cell.angle_alpha   90.00
_cell.angle_beta   90.00
_cell.angle_gamma   90.00
#
_symmetry.space_group_name_H-M   'P 1'
#
loop_
_entity.id
_entity.type
_entity.pdbx_description
1 polymer ?
#
loop_
_entity_poly.entity_id
_entity_poly.type
_entity_poly.pdbx_seq_one_letter_code
_entity_poly.pdbx_strand_id
1 'polypeptide(L)'
;MKQKLLYIIYWVSIFIVSISMFVYGIMKPVQFTNMSNHINHHLSEGHQLMWNFYSYTKGYLVIIGVFEAIGAITLLFRRTRMFACLLLTTILVNIILQDYFYEIVALSSSIFYQILIFIILIIDRKRVIEIFSKLFELKTKIKPNWILIIISFILAIGLKFYETKVL
;
A
#
# COMPACT_ATOMS: atom_id res chain seq x y z
N MET A 1 -32.22 -8.81 -11.60
CA MET A 1 -31.17 -8.32 -12.54
C MET A 1 -30.06 -7.54 -11.83
N LYS A 2 -30.37 -6.54 -10.98
CA LYS A 2 -29.36 -5.70 -10.28
C LYS A 2 -28.28 -6.49 -9.50
N GLN A 3 -28.65 -7.55 -8.78
CA GLN A 3 -27.68 -8.37 -8.01
C GLN A 3 -26.70 -9.14 -8.91
N LYS A 4 -27.17 -9.66 -10.05
CA LYS A 4 -26.29 -10.35 -11.02
C LYS A 4 -25.29 -9.38 -11.63
N LEU A 5 -25.73 -8.16 -11.95
CA LEU A 5 -24.87 -7.10 -12.47
C LEU A 5 -23.77 -6.70 -11.48
N LEU A 6 -24.12 -6.47 -10.20
CA LEU A 6 -23.14 -6.18 -9.15
C LEU A 6 -22.12 -7.30 -8.98
N TYR A 7 -22.55 -8.55 -9.08
CA TYR A 7 -21.65 -9.70 -8.98
C TYR A 7 -20.66 -9.76 -10.15
N ILE A 8 -21.09 -9.41 -11.36
CA ILE A 8 -20.22 -9.31 -12.54
C ILE A 8 -19.20 -8.18 -12.34
N ILE A 9 -19.66 -6.98 -11.97
CA ILE A 9 -18.78 -5.82 -11.72
C ILE A 9 -17.73 -6.16 -10.65
N TYR A 10 -18.15 -6.85 -9.60
CA TYR A 10 -17.26 -7.27 -8.52
C TYR A 10 -16.13 -8.17 -9.01
N TRP A 11 -16.44 -9.23 -9.75
CA TRP A 11 -15.42 -10.15 -10.27
C TRP A 11 -14.57 -9.53 -11.38
N VAL A 12 -15.15 -8.68 -12.23
CA VAL A 12 -14.40 -7.92 -13.24
C VAL A 12 -13.37 -7.02 -12.56
N SER A 13 -13.77 -6.30 -11.49
CA SER A 13 -12.85 -5.45 -10.72
C SER A 13 -11.71 -6.28 -10.10
N ILE A 14 -12.04 -7.43 -9.52
CA ILE A 14 -11.04 -8.35 -8.93
C ILE A 14 -10.04 -8.82 -9.98
N PHE A 15 -10.51 -9.27 -11.15
CA PHE A 15 -9.61 -9.77 -12.19
C PHE A 15 -8.74 -8.67 -12.78
N ILE A 16 -9.30 -7.49 -13.07
CA ILE A 16 -8.53 -6.36 -13.61
C ILE A 16 -7.42 -5.95 -12.64
N VAL A 17 -7.76 -5.74 -11.36
CA VAL A 17 -6.77 -5.34 -10.34
C VAL A 17 -5.74 -6.45 -10.13
N SER A 18 -6.17 -7.71 -9.99
CA SER A 18 -5.26 -8.83 -9.76
C SER A 18 -4.28 -9.01 -10.91
N ILE A 19 -4.73 -8.99 -12.16
CA ILE A 19 -3.86 -9.19 -13.33
C ILE A 19 -2.90 -8.00 -13.43
N SER A 20 -3.41 -6.77 -13.32
CA SER A 20 -2.59 -5.57 -13.46
C SER A 20 -1.51 -5.50 -12.38
N MET A 21 -1.87 -5.67 -11.11
CA MET A 21 -0.91 -5.62 -9.99
C MET A 21 0.13 -6.74 -10.07
N PHE A 22 -0.25 -7.93 -10.55
CA PHE A 22 0.70 -9.02 -10.75
C PHE A 22 1.70 -8.70 -11.87
N VAL A 23 1.22 -8.18 -13.01
CA VAL A 23 2.07 -7.78 -14.14
C VAL A 23 3.00 -6.63 -13.74
N TYR A 24 2.47 -5.55 -13.15
CA TYR A 24 3.29 -4.42 -12.71
C TYR A 24 4.31 -4.82 -11.63
N GLY A 25 3.91 -5.67 -10.69
CA GLY A 25 4.80 -6.11 -9.62
C GLY A 25 6.01 -6.91 -10.12
N ILE A 26 5.81 -7.75 -11.14
CA ILE A 26 6.91 -8.52 -11.77
C ILE A 26 7.74 -7.66 -12.73
N MET A 27 7.10 -6.73 -13.45
CA MET A 27 7.78 -5.90 -14.43
C MET A 27 8.67 -4.82 -13.81
N LYS A 28 8.30 -4.25 -12.65
CA LYS A 28 9.05 -3.16 -12.01
C LYS A 28 10.54 -3.49 -11.79
N PRO A 29 10.93 -4.62 -11.19
CA PRO A 29 12.35 -4.97 -11.04
C PRO A 29 13.10 -5.00 -12.38
N VAL A 30 12.50 -5.57 -13.42
CA VAL A 30 13.12 -5.72 -14.75
C VAL A 30 13.22 -4.39 -15.50
N GLN A 31 12.18 -3.55 -15.41
CA GLN A 31 12.09 -2.27 -16.09
C GLN A 31 13.20 -1.30 -15.61
N PHE A 32 13.46 -1.25 -14.31
CA PHE A 32 14.42 -0.31 -13.73
C PHE A 32 15.85 -0.87 -13.62
N THR A 33 16.05 -2.18 -13.74
CA THR A 33 17.40 -2.73 -13.96
C THR A 33 17.99 -2.35 -15.32
N ASN A 34 17.15 -2.17 -16.35
CA ASN A 34 17.61 -1.76 -17.68
C ASN A 34 17.89 -0.25 -17.77
N MET A 35 17.26 0.56 -16.90
CA MET A 35 17.45 2.01 -16.88
C MET A 35 18.78 2.46 -16.23
N SER A 36 19.42 1.59 -15.43
CA SER A 36 20.66 1.94 -14.70
C SER A 36 21.87 2.23 -15.60
N ASN A 37 21.78 1.95 -16.90
CA ASN A 37 22.86 2.24 -17.86
C ASN A 37 22.84 3.68 -18.40
N HIS A 38 21.82 4.49 -18.05
CA HIS A 38 21.66 5.87 -18.54
C HIS A 38 21.37 6.85 -17.39
N ILE A 39 22.24 6.89 -16.38
CA ILE A 39 22.17 7.91 -15.32
C ILE A 39 22.56 9.26 -15.92
N ASN A 40 21.57 10.05 -16.33
CA ASN A 40 21.78 11.43 -16.77
C ASN A 40 21.99 12.31 -15.53
N HIS A 41 23.14 12.98 -15.44
CA HIS A 41 23.50 13.86 -14.33
C HIS A 41 22.85 15.26 -14.38
N HIS A 42 22.21 15.61 -15.50
CA HIS A 42 21.44 16.84 -15.65
C HIS A 42 19.95 16.53 -15.47
N LEU A 43 19.47 16.64 -14.22
CA LEU A 43 18.08 16.34 -13.86
C LEU A 43 17.28 17.64 -13.84
N SER A 44 16.59 17.95 -14.94
CA SER A 44 15.68 19.10 -15.03
C SER A 44 14.21 18.74 -14.82
N GLU A 45 13.84 17.45 -14.93
CA GLU A 45 12.46 16.99 -14.88
C GLU A 45 12.21 16.01 -13.73
N GLY A 46 11.06 16.15 -13.04
CA GLY A 46 10.71 15.35 -11.86
C GLY A 46 10.70 13.84 -12.10
N HIS A 47 10.23 13.39 -13.26
CA HIS A 47 10.19 11.96 -13.58
C HIS A 47 11.58 11.33 -13.65
N GLN A 48 12.54 12.06 -14.22
CA GLN A 48 13.93 11.60 -14.36
C GLN A 48 14.58 11.47 -12.98
N LEU A 49 14.25 12.37 -12.05
CA LEU A 49 14.70 12.30 -10.66
C LEU A 49 14.17 11.05 -9.96
N MET A 50 12.87 10.75 -10.10
CA MET A 50 12.29 9.55 -9.51
C MET A 50 12.90 8.27 -10.11
N TRP A 51 13.09 8.24 -11.43
CA TRP A 51 13.64 7.07 -12.12
C TRP A 51 15.10 6.83 -11.77
N ASN A 52 15.89 7.88 -11.58
CA ASN A 52 17.25 7.77 -11.06
C ASN A 52 17.27 7.26 -9.62
N PHE A 53 16.37 7.76 -8.75
CA PHE A 53 16.23 7.26 -7.37
C PHE A 53 15.89 5.76 -7.34
N TYR A 54 15.01 5.30 -8.23
CA TYR A 54 14.65 3.89 -8.37
C TYR A 54 15.72 3.01 -9.00
N SER A 55 16.52 3.58 -9.90
CA SER A 55 17.68 2.89 -10.47
C SER A 55 18.77 2.68 -9.41
N TYR A 56 18.95 3.65 -8.50
CA TYR A 56 19.86 3.53 -7.35
C TYR A 56 19.31 2.57 -6.29
N THR A 57 18.04 2.73 -5.90
CA THR A 57 17.41 1.98 -4.80
C THR A 57 16.58 0.80 -5.31
N LYS A 58 17.23 -0.16 -6.00
CA LYS A 58 16.55 -1.33 -6.57
C LYS A 58 15.74 -2.12 -5.54
N GLY A 59 16.21 -2.19 -4.29
CA GLY A 59 15.51 -2.87 -3.20
C GLY A 59 14.12 -2.32 -2.90
N TYR A 60 13.94 -0.99 -2.96
CA TYR A 60 12.64 -0.35 -2.73
C TYR A 60 11.60 -0.79 -3.77
N LEU A 61 12.03 -0.86 -5.04
CA LEU A 61 11.16 -1.29 -6.13
C LEU A 61 10.78 -2.77 -6.05
N VAL A 62 11.74 -3.62 -5.69
CA VAL A 62 11.49 -5.05 -5.49
C VAL A 62 10.48 -5.26 -4.37
N ILE A 63 10.62 -4.54 -3.26
CA ILE A 63 9.67 -4.62 -2.14
C ILE A 63 8.26 -4.22 -2.57
N ILE A 64 8.12 -3.09 -3.28
CA ILE A 64 6.81 -2.67 -3.83
C ILE A 64 6.24 -3.77 -4.74
N GLY A 65 7.03 -4.28 -5.68
CA GLY A 65 6.57 -5.27 -6.64
C GLY A 65 6.16 -6.60 -5.98
N VAL A 66 6.88 -7.03 -4.94
CA VAL A 66 6.52 -8.20 -4.13
C VAL A 66 5.18 -7.98 -3.42
N PHE A 67 4.96 -6.81 -2.82
CA PHE A 67 3.67 -6.52 -2.18
C PHE A 67 2.53 -6.40 -3.20
N GLU A 68 2.76 -5.84 -4.39
CA GLU A 68 1.76 -5.84 -5.48
C GLU A 68 1.40 -7.27 -5.90
N ALA A 69 2.39 -8.16 -6.05
CA ALA A 69 2.17 -9.56 -6.41
C ALA A 69 1.43 -10.34 -5.31
N ILE A 70 1.82 -10.17 -4.04
CA ILE A 70 1.13 -10.77 -2.89
C ILE A 70 -0.32 -10.27 -2.82
N GLY A 71 -0.53 -8.96 -2.96
CA GLY A 71 -1.84 -8.35 -3.00
C GLY A 71 -2.71 -8.89 -4.12
N ALA A 72 -2.16 -9.01 -5.34
CA ALA A 72 -2.84 -9.59 -6.49
C ALA A 72 -3.33 -11.02 -6.21
N ILE A 73 -2.44 -11.91 -5.77
CA ILE A 73 -2.77 -13.31 -5.50
C ILE A 73 -3.81 -13.42 -4.39
N THR A 74 -3.62 -12.68 -3.30
CA THR A 74 -4.52 -12.73 -2.14
C THR A 74 -5.89 -12.10 -2.41
N LEU A 75 -6.03 -11.23 -3.42
CA LEU A 75 -7.30 -10.63 -3.83
C LEU A 75 -8.27 -11.67 -4.43
N LEU A 76 -7.74 -12.68 -5.11
CA LEU A 76 -8.52 -13.76 -5.74
C LEU A 76 -9.26 -14.61 -4.70
N PHE A 77 -8.65 -14.84 -3.53
CA PHE A 77 -9.25 -15.65 -2.48
C PHE A 77 -10.22 -14.85 -1.60
N ARG A 78 -11.46 -15.34 -1.50
CA ARG A 78 -12.54 -14.72 -0.70
C ARG A 78 -12.19 -14.47 0.77
N ARG A 79 -11.30 -15.28 1.35
CA ARG A 79 -10.89 -15.20 2.76
C ARG A 79 -9.89 -14.06 2.99
N THR A 80 -8.94 -13.84 2.08
CA THR A 80 -7.86 -12.86 2.21
C THR A 80 -8.15 -11.55 1.47
N ARG A 81 -9.27 -11.44 0.77
CA ARG A 81 -9.63 -10.27 -0.04
C ARG A 81 -9.57 -8.94 0.71
N MET A 82 -10.00 -8.90 1.96
CA MET A 82 -9.93 -7.67 2.77
C MET A 82 -8.49 -7.25 3.05
N PHE A 83 -7.64 -8.22 3.39
CA PHE A 83 -6.21 -7.97 3.56
C PHE A 83 -5.59 -7.47 2.26
N ALA A 84 -5.92 -8.12 1.13
CA ALA A 84 -5.45 -7.71 -0.18
C ALA A 84 -5.86 -6.28 -0.55
N CYS A 85 -7.13 -5.91 -0.33
CA CYS A 85 -7.61 -4.55 -0.59
C CYS A 85 -6.88 -3.50 0.24
N LEU A 86 -6.63 -3.76 1.53
CA LEU A 86 -5.89 -2.84 2.40
C LEU A 86 -4.43 -2.72 1.97
N LEU A 87 -3.76 -3.85 1.75
CA LEU A 87 -2.38 -3.91 1.31
C LEU A 87 -2.18 -3.17 -0.02
N LEU A 88 -3.00 -3.49 -1.03
CA LEU A 88 -2.94 -2.84 -2.35
C LEU A 88 -3.29 -1.36 -2.26
N THR A 89 -4.23 -0.96 -1.39
CA THR A 89 -4.53 0.47 -1.18
C THR A 89 -3.31 1.21 -0.62
N THR A 90 -2.62 0.65 0.37
CA THR A 90 -1.41 1.28 0.93
C THR A 90 -0.32 1.45 -0.14
N ILE A 91 -0.11 0.42 -0.97
CA ILE A 91 0.89 0.47 -2.04
C ILE A 91 0.48 1.46 -3.15
N LEU A 92 -0.78 1.43 -3.59
CA LEU A 92 -1.27 2.32 -4.65
C LEU A 92 -1.31 3.78 -4.19
N VAL A 93 -1.68 4.07 -2.94
CA VAL A 93 -1.61 5.45 -2.42
C VAL A 93 -0.17 5.97 -2.47
N ASN A 94 0.80 5.15 -2.08
CA ASN A 94 2.21 5.53 -2.20
C ASN A 94 2.60 5.82 -3.65
N ILE A 95 2.25 4.94 -4.59
CA ILE A 95 2.53 5.11 -6.03
C ILE A 95 1.83 6.36 -6.59
N ILE A 96 0.55 6.58 -6.27
CA ILE A 96 -0.23 7.74 -6.73
C ILE A 96 0.41 9.04 -6.25
N LEU A 97 0.85 9.10 -4.98
CA LEU A 97 1.53 10.28 -4.46
C LEU A 97 2.84 10.53 -5.21
N GLN A 98 3.63 9.49 -5.44
CA GLN A 98 4.87 9.60 -6.19
C GLN A 98 4.61 10.04 -7.63
N ASP A 99 3.66 9.40 -8.32
CA ASP A 99 3.27 9.76 -9.68
C ASP A 99 2.78 11.22 -9.75
N TYR A 100 2.02 11.68 -8.76
CA TYR A 100 1.54 13.06 -8.70
C TYR A 100 2.67 14.07 -8.49
N PHE A 101 3.53 13.86 -7.49
CA PHE A 101 4.61 14.80 -7.16
C PHE A 101 5.73 14.83 -8.20
N TYR A 102 5.96 13.72 -8.89
CA TYR A 102 6.96 13.64 -9.96
C TYR A 102 6.35 13.84 -11.36
N GLU A 103 5.07 14.22 -11.44
CA GLU A 103 4.29 14.54 -12.66
C GLU A 103 4.10 13.38 -13.66
N ILE A 104 4.19 12.14 -13.19
CA ILE A 104 4.22 10.92 -14.00
C ILE A 104 2.93 10.65 -14.75
N VAL A 105 3.05 10.46 -16.07
CA VAL A 105 1.93 10.15 -16.99
C VAL A 105 1.12 8.91 -16.55
N ALA A 106 1.73 7.99 -15.81
CA ALA A 106 1.12 6.75 -15.30
C ALA A 106 0.08 6.96 -14.16
N LEU A 107 -0.08 8.19 -13.65
CA LEU A 107 -1.00 8.54 -12.56
C LEU A 107 -2.44 8.07 -12.79
N SER A 108 -2.95 8.19 -14.02
CA SER A 108 -4.34 7.82 -14.33
C SER A 108 -4.60 6.32 -14.12
N SER A 109 -3.61 5.47 -14.41
CA SER A 109 -3.73 4.02 -14.25
C SER A 109 -3.76 3.63 -12.78
N SER A 110 -2.88 4.20 -11.95
CA SER A 110 -2.84 3.91 -10.51
C SER A 110 -4.11 4.37 -9.80
N ILE A 111 -4.67 5.53 -10.17
CA ILE A 111 -5.98 6.00 -9.70
C ILE A 111 -7.10 5.05 -10.13
N PHE A 112 -7.10 4.59 -11.38
CA PHE A 112 -8.12 3.66 -11.87
C PHE A 112 -8.16 2.35 -11.06
N TYR A 113 -7.00 1.77 -10.76
CA TYR A 113 -6.93 0.56 -9.92
C TYR A 113 -7.39 0.82 -8.48
N GLN A 114 -7.06 1.99 -7.92
CA GLN A 114 -7.53 2.39 -6.60
C GLN A 114 -9.06 2.50 -6.54
N ILE A 115 -9.68 3.05 -7.59
CA ILE A 115 -11.15 3.12 -7.71
C ILE A 115 -11.76 1.72 -7.74
N LEU A 116 -11.19 0.79 -8.51
CA LEU A 116 -11.67 -0.59 -8.56
C LEU A 116 -11.58 -1.29 -7.20
N ILE A 117 -10.51 -1.06 -6.43
CA ILE A 117 -10.39 -1.58 -5.06
C ILE A 117 -11.48 -0.99 -4.16
N PHE A 118 -11.78 0.31 -4.27
CA PHE A 118 -12.88 0.91 -3.52
C PHE A 118 -14.24 0.32 -3.92
N ILE A 119 -14.47 0.04 -5.20
CA ILE A 119 -15.69 -0.66 -5.65
C ILE A 119 -15.81 -2.03 -4.97
N ILE A 120 -14.72 -2.81 -4.91
CA ILE A 120 -14.69 -4.12 -4.22
C ILE A 120 -15.06 -3.94 -2.74
N LEU A 121 -14.47 -2.96 -2.06
CA LEU A 121 -14.74 -2.66 -0.64
C LEU A 121 -16.19 -2.20 -0.39
N ILE A 122 -16.75 -1.38 -1.27
CA ILE A 122 -18.15 -0.90 -1.17
C ILE A 122 -19.13 -2.05 -1.36
N ILE A 123 -18.86 -2.96 -2.30
CA ILE A 123 -19.69 -4.16 -2.51
C ILE A 123 -19.63 -5.07 -1.27
N ASP A 124 -18.45 -5.24 -0.68
CA ASP A 124 -18.23 -5.99 0.56
C ASP A 124 -18.46 -5.19 1.86
N ARG A 125 -19.16 -4.04 1.81
CA ARG A 125 -19.32 -3.11 2.95
C ARG A 125 -19.70 -3.78 4.28
N LYS A 126 -20.52 -4.84 4.25
CA LYS A 126 -20.94 -5.56 5.46
C LYS A 126 -19.74 -6.13 6.21
N ARG A 127 -18.80 -6.74 5.48
CA ARG A 127 -17.56 -7.29 6.03
C ARG A 127 -16.62 -6.19 6.51
N VAL A 128 -16.57 -5.06 5.79
CA VAL A 128 -15.76 -3.89 6.20
C VAL A 128 -16.23 -3.40 7.56
N ILE A 129 -17.54 -3.12 7.70
CA ILE A 129 -18.14 -2.62 8.95
C ILE A 129 -17.94 -3.62 10.09
N GLU A 130 -18.07 -4.93 9.83
CA GLU A 130 -17.85 -5.96 10.85
C GLU A 130 -16.41 -5.97 11.37
N ILE A 131 -15.42 -5.89 10.46
CA ILE A 131 -14.00 -5.85 10.83
C ILE A 131 -13.69 -4.57 11.62
N PHE A 132 -14.16 -3.41 11.14
CA PHE A 132 -13.97 -2.14 11.82
C PHE A 132 -14.62 -2.15 13.21
N SER A 133 -15.86 -2.65 13.32
CA SER A 133 -16.55 -2.78 14.60
C SER A 133 -15.79 -3.67 15.58
N LYS A 134 -15.23 -4.80 15.12
CA LYS A 134 -14.42 -5.70 15.96
C LYS A 134 -13.07 -5.09 16.33
N LEU A 135 -12.46 -4.31 15.44
CA LEU A 135 -11.19 -3.64 15.69
C LEU A 135 -11.32 -2.57 16.78
N PHE A 136 -12.43 -1.83 16.78
CA PHE A 136 -12.74 -0.80 17.78
C PHE A 136 -13.54 -1.32 18.98
N GLU A 137 -13.81 -2.63 19.03
CA GLU A 137 -14.44 -3.24 20.19
C GLU A 137 -13.45 -3.24 21.37
N LEU A 138 -13.61 -2.30 22.29
CA LEU A 138 -12.84 -2.24 23.53
C LEU A 138 -13.18 -3.43 24.43
N LYS A 139 -12.51 -4.57 24.23
CA LYS A 139 -12.66 -5.75 25.09
C LYS A 139 -11.89 -5.67 26.41
N THR A 140 -11.08 -4.64 26.60
CA THR A 140 -10.21 -4.52 27.77
C THR A 140 -10.98 -4.05 28.99
N LYS A 141 -11.22 -4.97 29.93
CA LYS A 141 -11.72 -4.66 31.30
C LYS A 141 -10.63 -4.14 32.25
N ILE A 142 -9.41 -3.93 31.76
CA ILE A 142 -8.27 -3.51 32.58
C ILE A 142 -8.41 -2.00 32.83
N LYS A 143 -8.71 -1.61 34.07
CA LYS A 143 -8.69 -0.19 34.46
C LYS A 143 -7.25 0.32 34.37
N PRO A 144 -6.99 1.46 33.70
CA PRO A 144 -5.64 2.00 33.59
C PRO A 144 -5.13 2.40 34.98
N ASN A 145 -3.98 1.85 35.37
CA ASN A 145 -3.26 2.31 36.55
C ASN A 145 -2.37 3.50 36.16
N TRP A 146 -2.90 4.70 36.34
CA TRP A 146 -2.26 5.96 35.92
C TRP A 146 -0.85 6.16 36.48
N ILE A 147 -0.58 5.64 37.69
CA ILE A 147 0.76 5.71 38.30
C ILE A 147 1.78 4.93 37.46
N LEU A 148 1.44 3.70 37.07
CA LEU A 148 2.31 2.87 36.21
C LEU A 148 2.49 3.49 34.81
N ILE A 149 1.44 4.13 34.27
CA ILE A 149 1.53 4.85 32.99
C ILE A 149 2.51 6.03 33.11
N ILE A 150 2.44 6.82 34.18
CA ILE A 150 3.35 7.94 34.40
C ILE A 150 4.79 7.46 34.59
N ILE A 151 5.01 6.41 35.38
CA ILE A 151 6.34 5.79 35.53
C ILE A 151 6.88 5.32 34.18
N SER A 152 6.05 4.63 33.39
CA SER A 152 6.44 4.14 32.06
C SER A 152 6.79 5.28 31.11
N PHE A 153 6.05 6.40 31.19
CA PHE A 153 6.30 7.60 30.39
C PHE A 153 7.64 8.26 30.75
N ILE A 154 7.94 8.42 32.04
CA ILE A 154 9.22 8.97 32.51
C ILE A 154 10.39 8.06 32.08
N LEU A 155 10.24 6.74 32.23
CA LEU A 155 11.22 5.76 31.75
C LEU A 155 11.44 5.87 30.24
N ALA A 156 10.37 5.97 29.45
CA ALA A 156 10.46 6.12 28.00
C ALA A 156 11.23 7.39 27.61
N ILE A 157 10.98 8.51 28.30
CA ILE A 157 11.74 9.76 28.10
C ILE A 157 13.22 9.55 28.43
N GLY A 158 13.53 8.93 29.57
CA GLY A 158 14.92 8.67 29.99
C GLY A 158 15.67 7.79 28.98
N LEU A 159 15.04 6.72 28.49
CA LEU A 159 15.61 5.85 27.46
C LEU A 159 15.84 6.61 26.15
N LYS A 160 14.89 7.44 25.72
CA LYS A 160 15.03 8.27 24.52
C LYS A 160 16.19 9.27 24.64
N PHE A 161 16.39 9.86 25.82
CA PHE A 161 17.54 10.74 26.09
C PHE A 161 18.87 9.98 26.05
N TYR A 162 18.90 8.74 26.53
CA TYR A 162 20.09 7.90 26.48
C TYR A 162 20.44 7.51 25.03
N GLU A 163 19.45 7.06 24.24
CA GLU A 163 19.62 6.78 22.81
C GLU A 163 20.23 7.98 22.06
N THR A 164 19.73 9.19 22.33
CA THR A 164 20.21 10.44 21.69
C THR A 164 21.65 10.82 22.09
N LYS A 165 22.19 10.28 23.20
CA LYS A 165 23.56 10.56 23.67
C LYS A 165 24.57 9.48 23.31
N VAL A 166 24.11 8.28 22.97
CA VAL A 166 24.96 7.12 22.65
C VAL A 166 25.21 6.98 21.14
N LEU A 167 24.32 7.55 20.32
CA LEU A 167 24.55 7.83 18.89
C LEU A 167 25.27 9.17 18.70
#